data_AF-A0A415I809-F1
#
_entry.id   AF-A0A415I809-F1
#
_cell.length_a   1.000
_cell.length_b   1.000
_cell.length_c   1.000
_cell.angle_alpha   90.00
_cell.angle_beta   90.00
_cell.angle_gamma   90.00
#
_symmetry.space_group_name_H-M   'P 1'
#
loop_
_entity.id
_entity.type
_entity.pdbx_description
1 polymer ?
#
loop_
_entity_poly.entity_id
_entity_poly.type
_entity_poly.pdbx_seq_one_letter_code
_entity_poly.pdbx_strand_id
1 'polypeptide(L)'
;MQSACRLRQIRENADLTQEQFSEILGISVSAYKKVESGENQVSIASLSNLYKKMNVSTDYILFGKKKDVEETWQTILNCTEQDKLFLLLRLLAYFTKIKHGIFPLENEQAMEDKNILQLIRELQDYGE
;
A
#
# COMPACT_ATOMS: atom_id res chain seq x y z
N MET A 1 14.32 -15.94 7.60
CA MET A 1 14.45 -15.51 6.18
C MET A 1 14.15 -14.02 6.07
N GLN A 2 14.86 -13.23 5.25
CA GLN A 2 14.63 -11.77 5.17
C GLN A 2 13.23 -11.38 4.65
N SER A 3 12.66 -12.16 3.73
CA SER A 3 11.30 -11.96 3.21
C SER A 3 10.22 -12.14 4.29
N ALA A 4 10.40 -13.10 5.19
CA ALA A 4 9.50 -13.31 6.33
C ALA A 4 9.48 -12.08 7.27
N CYS A 5 10.65 -11.49 7.55
CA CYS A 5 10.74 -10.26 8.33
C CYS A 5 10.02 -9.08 7.65
N ARG A 6 10.12 -8.95 6.33
CA ARG A 6 9.42 -7.90 5.57
C ARG A 6 7.91 -8.11 5.59
N LEU A 7 7.43 -9.35 5.44
CA LEU A 7 6.00 -9.66 5.56
C LEU A 7 5.44 -9.31 6.93
N ARG A 8 6.20 -9.63 7.99
CA ARG A 8 5.84 -9.24 9.36
C ARG A 8 5.77 -7.73 9.52
N GLN A 9 6.77 -7.00 9.02
CA GLN A 9 6.79 -5.53 9.06
C GLN A 9 5.60 -4.93 8.31
N ILE A 10 5.27 -5.44 7.12
CA ILE A 10 4.10 -4.98 6.35
C ILE A 10 2.82 -5.18 7.17
N ARG A 11 2.65 -6.36 7.77
CA ARG A 11 1.49 -6.69 8.60
C ARG A 11 1.38 -5.77 9.81
N GLU A 12 2.45 -5.64 10.58
CA GLU A 12 2.48 -4.79 11.80
C GLU A 12 2.28 -3.32 11.45
N ASN A 13 2.89 -2.83 10.37
CA ASN A 13 2.71 -1.45 9.89
C ASN A 13 1.33 -1.19 9.32
N ALA A 14 0.53 -2.22 9.03
CA ALA A 14 -0.87 -2.12 8.62
C ALA A 14 -1.84 -2.34 9.80
N ASP A 15 -1.31 -2.47 11.03
CA ASP A 15 -2.08 -2.79 12.24
C ASP A 15 -2.94 -4.07 12.11
N LEU A 16 -2.46 -5.04 11.32
CA LEU A 16 -3.18 -6.28 11.04
C LEU A 16 -2.76 -7.43 11.98
N THR A 17 -3.75 -8.21 12.40
CA THR A 17 -3.53 -9.51 13.04
C THR A 17 -3.00 -10.55 12.06
N GLN A 18 -2.41 -11.65 12.55
CA GLN A 18 -1.94 -12.74 11.69
C GLN A 18 -3.12 -13.40 10.95
N GLU A 19 -4.28 -13.43 11.57
CA GLU A 19 -5.55 -13.91 11.01
C GLU A 19 -5.95 -13.06 9.81
N GLN A 20 -6.11 -11.75 9.98
CA GLN A 20 -6.46 -10.83 8.90
C GLN A 20 -5.45 -10.86 7.75
N PHE A 21 -4.16 -10.90 8.06
CA PHE A 21 -3.13 -10.95 7.02
C PHE A 21 -3.13 -12.27 6.26
N SER A 22 -3.45 -13.40 6.91
CA SER A 22 -3.59 -14.70 6.25
C SER A 22 -4.74 -14.70 5.23
N GLU A 23 -5.85 -14.03 5.53
CA GLU A 23 -6.98 -13.84 4.60
C GLU A 23 -6.59 -12.99 3.39
N ILE A 24 -5.77 -11.94 3.59
CA ILE A 24 -5.21 -11.14 2.51
C ILE A 24 -4.38 -12.03 1.59
N LEU A 25 -3.45 -12.80 2.15
CA LEU A 25 -2.57 -13.71 1.41
C LEU A 25 -3.30 -14.92 0.80
N GLY A 26 -4.53 -15.21 1.24
CA GLY A 26 -5.33 -16.34 0.75
C GLY A 26 -4.82 -17.70 1.24
N ILE A 27 -4.29 -17.77 2.47
CA ILE A 27 -3.76 -18.99 3.09
C ILE A 27 -4.32 -19.15 4.50
N SER A 28 -4.17 -20.35 5.10
CA SER A 28 -4.56 -20.54 6.49
C SER A 28 -3.66 -19.76 7.46
N VAL A 29 -4.19 -19.40 8.63
CA VAL A 29 -3.43 -18.78 9.73
C VAL A 29 -2.21 -19.62 10.10
N SER A 30 -2.37 -20.95 10.15
CA SER A 30 -1.28 -21.89 10.45
C SER A 30 -0.17 -21.86 9.38
N ALA A 31 -0.54 -21.78 8.10
CA ALA A 31 0.41 -21.64 7.01
C ALA A 31 1.14 -20.29 7.09
N TYR A 32 0.41 -19.20 7.38
CA TYR A 32 1.02 -17.89 7.54
C TYR A 32 1.99 -17.83 8.72
N LYS A 33 1.67 -18.45 9.86
CA LYS A 33 2.60 -18.55 11.01
C LYS A 33 3.95 -19.16 10.63
N LYS A 34 3.93 -20.23 9.82
CA LYS A 34 5.15 -20.85 9.29
C LYS A 34 5.90 -19.97 8.29
N VAL A 35 5.18 -19.21 7.48
CA VAL A 35 5.78 -18.24 6.55
C VAL A 35 6.43 -17.09 7.33
N GLU A 36 5.74 -16.53 8.32
CA GLU A 36 6.21 -15.41 9.13
C GLU A 36 7.39 -15.80 10.04
N SER A 37 7.43 -17.02 10.55
CA SER A 37 8.59 -17.56 11.27
C SER A 37 9.78 -17.85 10.35
N GLY A 38 9.55 -17.94 9.03
CA GLY A 38 10.53 -18.30 8.03
C GLY A 38 10.79 -19.81 7.93
N GLU A 39 9.95 -20.64 8.54
CA GLU A 39 9.93 -22.10 8.35
C GLU A 39 9.52 -22.46 6.92
N ASN A 40 8.53 -21.75 6.37
CA ASN A 40 8.06 -21.92 5.00
C ASN A 40 8.35 -20.67 4.15
N GLN A 41 8.55 -20.86 2.85
CA GLN A 41 8.59 -19.74 1.90
C GLN A 41 7.18 -19.27 1.55
N VAL A 42 7.05 -17.97 1.26
CA VAL A 42 5.80 -17.40 0.74
C VAL A 42 5.58 -17.84 -0.70
N SER A 43 4.35 -18.22 -1.03
CA SER A 43 4.00 -18.68 -2.38
C SER A 43 3.86 -17.51 -3.36
N ILE A 44 4.03 -17.78 -4.66
CA ILE A 44 3.77 -16.78 -5.72
C ILE A 44 2.31 -16.32 -5.69
N ALA A 45 1.36 -17.21 -5.41
CA ALA A 45 -0.05 -16.86 -5.28
C ALA A 45 -0.27 -15.85 -4.13
N SER A 46 0.36 -16.08 -2.98
CA SER A 46 0.30 -15.15 -1.83
C SER A 46 0.94 -13.80 -2.14
N LEU A 47 2.07 -13.78 -2.86
CA LEU A 47 2.70 -12.54 -3.33
C LEU A 47 1.79 -11.77 -4.30
N SER A 48 1.14 -12.48 -5.23
CA SER A 48 0.17 -11.89 -6.16
C SER A 48 -1.03 -11.27 -5.43
N ASN A 49 -1.54 -11.95 -4.41
CA ASN A 49 -2.63 -11.43 -3.58
C ASN A 49 -2.22 -10.18 -2.81
N LEU A 50 -1.00 -10.15 -2.26
CA LEU A 50 -0.50 -8.97 -1.55
C LEU A 50 -0.30 -7.77 -2.47
N TYR A 51 0.21 -8.00 -3.69
CA TYR A 51 0.31 -6.97 -4.71
C TYR A 51 -1.06 -6.38 -5.06
N LYS A 52 -2.05 -7.23 -5.32
CA LYS A 52 -3.41 -6.75 -5.68
C LYS A 52 -4.05 -5.98 -4.52
N LYS A 53 -4.12 -6.59 -3.35
CA LYS A 53 -4.91 -6.07 -2.22
C LYS A 53 -4.27 -4.90 -1.48
N MET A 54 -2.94 -4.80 -1.48
CA MET A 54 -2.19 -3.83 -0.67
C MET A 54 -1.18 -3.02 -1.49
N ASN A 55 -1.10 -3.23 -2.81
CA ASN A 55 -0.14 -2.57 -3.70
C ASN A 55 1.33 -2.70 -3.26
N VAL A 56 1.66 -3.78 -2.55
CA VAL A 56 3.03 -4.04 -2.08
C VAL A 56 3.85 -4.65 -3.21
N SER A 57 5.01 -4.05 -3.49
CA SER A 57 5.95 -4.58 -4.48
C SER A 57 6.46 -5.97 -4.08
N THR A 58 6.34 -6.93 -5.00
CA THR A 58 6.91 -8.27 -4.81
C THR A 58 8.45 -8.23 -4.75
N ASP A 59 9.08 -7.33 -5.52
CA ASP A 59 10.53 -7.12 -5.50
C ASP A 59 11.01 -6.62 -4.13
N TYR A 60 10.21 -5.78 -3.46
CA TYR A 60 10.51 -5.33 -2.11
C TYR A 60 10.49 -6.52 -1.14
N ILE A 61 9.50 -7.41 -1.23
CA ILE A 61 9.39 -8.57 -0.34
C ILE A 61 10.55 -9.54 -0.56
N LEU A 62 10.86 -9.85 -1.81
CA LEU A 62 11.88 -10.83 -2.18
C LEU A 62 13.29 -10.29 -1.97
N PHE A 63 13.58 -9.12 -2.54
CA PHE A 63 14.95 -8.59 -2.65
C PHE A 63 15.21 -7.39 -1.74
N GLY A 64 14.18 -6.81 -1.12
CA GLY A 64 14.33 -5.60 -0.31
C GLY A 64 14.55 -4.34 -1.13
N LYS A 65 14.32 -4.40 -2.43
CA LYS A 65 14.50 -3.26 -3.34
C LYS A 65 13.46 -2.18 -3.01
N LYS A 66 13.93 -1.03 -2.55
CA LYS A 66 13.11 0.18 -2.38
C LYS A 66 13.31 1.07 -3.61
N LYS A 67 12.27 1.80 -4.00
CA LYS A 67 12.44 2.90 -4.95
C LYS A 67 13.24 4.02 -4.29
N ASP A 68 14.11 4.64 -5.07
CA ASP A 68 14.85 5.80 -4.62
C ASP A 68 13.92 7.03 -4.50
N VAL A 69 14.17 7.86 -3.49
CA VAL A 69 13.34 9.04 -3.23
C VAL A 69 13.52 10.07 -4.34
N GLU A 70 14.72 10.22 -4.89
CA GLU A 70 15.00 11.14 -5.99
C GLU A 70 14.28 10.69 -7.26
N GLU A 71 14.31 9.39 -7.59
CA GLU A 71 13.53 8.85 -8.72
C GLU A 71 12.03 9.15 -8.59
N THR A 72 11.51 9.07 -7.36
CA THR A 72 10.11 9.39 -7.07
C THR A 72 9.83 10.88 -7.25
N TRP A 73 10.73 11.74 -6.75
CA TRP A 73 10.63 13.19 -6.90
C TRP A 73 10.63 13.63 -8.37
N GLN A 74 11.55 13.07 -9.17
CA GLN A 74 11.61 13.33 -10.60
C GLN A 74 10.31 12.92 -11.31
N THR A 75 9.68 11.82 -10.88
CA THR A 75 8.37 11.41 -11.42
C THR A 75 7.30 12.48 -11.12
N ILE A 76 7.24 12.97 -9.89
CA ILE A 76 6.26 13.99 -9.46
C ILE A 76 6.46 15.32 -10.22
N LEU A 77 7.71 15.75 -10.41
CA LEU A 77 8.02 16.98 -11.14
C LEU A 77 7.49 16.99 -12.57
N ASN A 78 7.48 15.82 -13.23
CA ASN A 78 7.07 15.64 -14.61
C ASN A 78 5.57 15.36 -14.82
N CYS A 79 4.77 15.29 -13.74
CA CYS A 79 3.31 15.15 -13.83
C CYS A 79 2.61 16.51 -14.00
N THR A 80 1.31 16.51 -14.35
CA THR A 80 0.54 17.74 -14.51
C THR A 80 0.29 18.45 -13.17
N GLU A 81 -0.03 19.74 -13.19
CA GLU A 81 -0.38 20.49 -11.96
C GLU A 81 -1.60 19.88 -11.25
N GLN A 82 -2.55 19.33 -12.01
CA GLN A 82 -3.71 18.63 -11.45
C GLN A 82 -3.30 17.34 -10.74
N ASP A 83 -2.38 16.55 -11.31
CA ASP A 83 -1.85 15.35 -10.67
C ASP A 83 -1.06 15.70 -9.40
N LYS A 84 -0.27 16.78 -9.42
CA LYS A 84 0.46 17.26 -8.24
C LYS A 84 -0.49 17.65 -7.11
N LEU A 85 -1.56 18.38 -7.43
CA LEU A 85 -2.60 18.75 -6.46
C LEU A 85 -3.30 17.49 -5.92
N PHE A 86 -3.65 16.55 -6.79
CA PHE A 86 -4.23 15.28 -6.38
C PHE A 86 -3.32 14.51 -5.41
N LEU A 87 -2.03 14.40 -5.73
CA LEU A 87 -1.03 13.76 -4.86
C LEU A 87 -0.89 14.47 -3.52
N LEU A 88 -0.87 15.81 -3.51
CA LEU A 88 -0.82 16.61 -2.28
C LEU A 88 -2.04 16.31 -1.39
N LEU A 89 -3.25 16.37 -1.95
CA LEU A 89 -4.48 16.09 -1.20
C LEU A 89 -4.52 14.64 -0.71
N ARG A 90 -4.04 13.70 -1.52
CA ARG A 90 -3.92 12.28 -1.12
C ARG A 90 -2.96 12.08 0.04
N LEU A 91 -1.82 12.77 0.04
CA LEU A 91 -0.88 12.75 1.16
C LEU A 91 -1.49 13.38 2.42
N LEU A 92 -2.20 14.50 2.30
CA LEU A 92 -2.90 15.12 3.42
C LEU A 92 -3.98 14.20 4.01
N ALA A 93 -4.80 13.58 3.15
CA ALA A 93 -5.80 12.59 3.57
C ALA A 93 -5.14 11.38 4.25
N TYR A 94 -4.00 10.91 3.72
CA TYR A 94 -3.24 9.83 4.32
C TYR A 94 -2.82 10.15 5.76
N PHE A 95 -2.25 11.32 6.00
CA PHE A 95 -1.78 11.70 7.34
C PHE A 95 -2.91 12.05 8.34
N THR A 96 -4.12 12.34 7.86
CA THR A 96 -5.24 12.80 8.70
C THR A 96 -6.30 11.74 8.96
N LYS A 97 -6.60 10.88 7.98
CA LYS A 97 -7.69 9.89 8.06
C LYS A 97 -7.23 8.44 7.88
N ILE A 98 -6.23 8.19 7.04
CA ILE A 98 -5.81 6.82 6.64
C ILE A 98 -4.61 6.32 7.45
N LYS A 99 -4.14 7.06 8.46
CA LYS A 99 -2.96 6.72 9.26
C LYS A 99 -3.13 5.50 10.19
N HIS A 100 -3.98 4.54 9.83
CA HIS A 100 -4.07 3.20 10.42
C HIS A 100 -3.08 2.21 9.79
N GLY A 101 -2.21 2.66 8.87
CA GLY A 101 -1.05 1.89 8.46
C GLY A 101 -0.31 2.38 7.20
N ILE A 102 0.92 1.92 7.00
CA ILE A 102 1.80 2.30 5.87
C ILE A 102 1.30 1.73 4.54
N PHE A 103 0.46 0.69 4.57
CA PHE A 103 -0.07 0.01 3.40
C PHE A 103 -1.60 -0.03 3.44
N PRO A 104 -2.29 0.99 2.89
CA PRO A 104 -3.74 1.03 2.88
C PRO A 104 -4.30 -0.10 2.02
N LEU A 105 -5.47 -0.62 2.41
CA LEU A 105 -6.20 -1.60 1.61
C LEU A 105 -6.70 -0.92 0.32
N GLU A 106 -6.65 -1.66 -0.80
CA GLU A 106 -7.05 -1.16 -2.13
C GLU A 106 -8.44 -0.49 -2.11
N ASN A 107 -9.38 -1.08 -1.38
CA ASN A 107 -10.76 -0.60 -1.27
C ASN A 107 -10.87 0.77 -0.57
N GLU A 108 -10.11 0.95 0.51
CA GLU A 108 -10.11 2.19 1.30
C GLU A 108 -9.46 3.31 0.51
N GLN A 109 -8.33 3.01 -0.14
CA GLN A 109 -7.62 3.95 -0.98
C GLN A 109 -8.47 4.39 -2.18
N ALA A 110 -9.16 3.46 -2.84
CA ALA A 110 -10.03 3.76 -3.97
C ALA A 110 -11.23 4.66 -3.59
N MET A 111 -11.75 4.52 -2.36
CA MET A 111 -12.82 5.38 -1.86
C MET A 111 -12.31 6.81 -1.63
N GLU A 112 -11.18 6.98 -0.96
CA GLU A 112 -10.65 8.33 -0.70
C GLU A 112 -10.19 9.02 -1.99
N ASP A 113 -9.60 8.28 -2.93
CA ASP A 113 -9.23 8.81 -4.24
C ASP A 113 -10.46 9.39 -4.98
N LYS A 114 -11.63 8.73 -4.90
CA LYS A 114 -12.89 9.26 -5.45
C LYS A 114 -13.34 10.55 -4.76
N ASN A 115 -13.26 10.61 -3.43
CA ASN A 115 -13.61 11.79 -2.66
C ASN A 115 -12.73 12.99 -3.04
N ILE A 116 -11.41 12.77 -3.18
CA ILE A 116 -10.45 13.81 -3.58
C ILE A 116 -10.75 14.31 -4.99
N LEU A 117 -10.99 13.41 -5.96
CA LEU A 117 -11.34 13.80 -7.33
C LEU A 117 -12.65 14.59 -7.42
N GLN A 118 -13.62 14.28 -6.55
CA GLN A 118 -14.83 15.07 -6.46
C GLN A 118 -14.56 16.48 -5.91
N LEU A 119 -13.77 16.59 -4.83
CA LEU A 119 -13.37 17.88 -4.26
C LEU A 119 -12.62 18.77 -5.26
N ILE A 120 -11.70 18.20 -6.04
CA ILE A 120 -10.95 18.95 -7.06
C ILE A 120 -11.91 19.52 -8.11
N ARG A 121 -12.91 18.75 -8.55
CA ARG A 121 -13.91 19.22 -9.52
C ARG A 121 -14.74 20.37 -8.94
N GLU A 122 -15.23 20.23 -7.72
CA GLU A 122 -16.00 21.28 -7.05
C GLU A 122 -15.19 22.59 -6.95
N LEU A 123 -13.90 22.52 -6.57
CA LEU A 123 -13.03 23.70 -6.49
C LEU A 123 -12.74 24.37 -7.84
N GLN A 124 -12.77 23.61 -8.93
CA GLN A 124 -12.61 24.14 -10.29
C GLN A 124 -13.89 24.86 -10.75
N ASP A 125 -15.06 24.33 -10.39
CA ASP A 125 -16.36 24.89 -10.75
C ASP A 125 -16.68 26.21 -10.01
N TYR A 126 -16.11 26.46 -8.83
CA TYR A 126 -16.25 27.76 -8.11
C TYR A 126 -15.45 28.91 -8.74
N GLY A 127 -14.63 28.63 -9.75
CA GLY A 127 -13.80 29.62 -10.45
C GLY A 127 -14.42 30.21 -11.72
N GLU A 128 -15.60 29.73 -12.14
CA GLU A 128 -16.42 30.27 -13.25
C GLU A 128 -17.59 31.11 -12.73
#